data_AF-A0A6G1IFW5-F1
#
_entry.id   AF-A0A6G1IFW5-F1
#
_cell.length_a   1.000
_cell.length_b   1.000
_cell.length_c   1.000
_cell.angle_alpha   90.00
_cell.angle_beta   90.00
_cell.angle_gamma   90.00
#
_symmetry.space_group_name_H-M   'P 1'
#
loop_
_entity.id
_entity.type
_entity.pdbx_description
1 polymer ?
#
loop_
_entity_poly.entity_id
_entity_poly.type
_entity_poly.pdbx_seq_one_letter_code
_entity_poly.pdbx_strand_id
1 'polypeptide(L)'
;PSTCVGDLTEWIQCEYFTTQTINCLSKPTQEERDTCPCFKEFFDSISGCENEIRLCTQSSTDDGTFEDLKKQWHATCDSRVTFEVTTPPLTSLTAEFTPEACSSIATICLQGADSMSQCSESSSDTTFLSCACQPEITSLVSVCQYDGNVSCVSTAASSEGIYGYEACKAYAAVSTS
;
A
#
# COMPACT_ATOMS: atom_id res chain seq x y z
N PRO A 1 -3.02 12.97 -2.36
CA PRO A 1 -2.00 12.88 -1.28
C PRO A 1 -0.97 14.01 -1.40
N SER A 2 -0.53 14.63 -0.30
CA SER A 2 0.48 15.72 -0.36
C SER A 2 1.92 15.23 -0.52
N THR A 3 2.17 13.94 -0.26
CA THR A 3 3.45 13.24 -0.44
C THR A 3 3.18 11.80 -0.84
N CYS A 4 3.84 11.30 -1.89
CA CYS A 4 3.77 9.88 -2.26
C CYS A 4 4.76 9.06 -1.45
N VAL A 5 4.30 7.89 -1.03
CA VAL A 5 5.10 6.84 -0.39
C VAL A 5 5.75 5.96 -1.45
N GLY A 6 5.02 5.64 -2.53
CA GLY A 6 5.53 4.85 -3.65
C GLY A 6 6.10 5.69 -4.82
N ASP A 7 6.50 4.99 -5.88
CA ASP A 7 7.32 5.51 -6.99
C ASP A 7 6.54 6.35 -8.04
N LEU A 8 5.36 6.85 -7.71
CA LEU A 8 4.59 7.68 -8.65
C LEU A 8 5.23 9.07 -8.78
N THR A 9 5.64 9.43 -10.00
CA THR A 9 6.27 10.73 -10.29
C THR A 9 5.33 11.74 -10.94
N GLU A 10 4.24 11.28 -11.56
CA GLU A 10 3.29 12.12 -12.31
C GLU A 10 1.85 11.64 -12.09
N TRP A 11 0.89 12.58 -12.10
CA TRP A 11 -0.53 12.34 -11.82
C TRP A 11 -1.40 12.52 -13.07
N ILE A 12 -1.03 11.89 -14.18
CA ILE A 12 -1.63 12.15 -15.50
C ILE A 12 -3.13 11.90 -15.49
N GLN A 13 -3.56 10.74 -14.97
CA GLN A 13 -4.96 10.32 -14.98
C GLN A 13 -5.78 11.06 -13.92
N CYS A 14 -5.23 11.30 -12.72
CA CYS A 14 -5.90 12.08 -11.69
C CYS A 14 -6.05 13.57 -12.08
N GLU A 15 -5.04 14.16 -12.71
CA GLU A 15 -5.12 15.52 -13.24
C GLU A 15 -6.16 15.61 -14.36
N TYR A 16 -6.19 14.64 -15.27
CA TYR A 16 -7.21 14.57 -16.31
C TYR A 16 -8.61 14.43 -15.71
N PHE A 17 -8.83 13.47 -14.80
CA PHE A 17 -10.11 13.25 -14.13
C PHE A 17 -10.60 14.51 -13.41
N THR A 18 -9.72 15.16 -12.65
CA THR A 18 -10.04 16.41 -11.92
C THR A 18 -10.40 17.53 -12.90
N THR A 19 -9.61 17.70 -13.96
CA THR A 19 -9.85 18.73 -14.99
C THR A 19 -11.19 18.52 -15.68
N GLN A 20 -11.52 17.29 -16.07
CA GLN A 20 -12.80 16.99 -16.71
C GLN A 20 -13.97 17.16 -15.73
N THR A 21 -13.79 16.77 -14.47
CA THR A 21 -14.81 16.98 -13.44
C THR A 21 -15.12 18.47 -13.26
N ILE A 22 -14.10 19.32 -13.15
CA ILE A 22 -14.28 20.78 -13.07
C ILE A 22 -14.96 21.33 -14.32
N ASN A 23 -14.53 20.89 -15.51
CA ASN A 23 -15.12 21.30 -16.78
C ASN A 23 -16.61 20.93 -16.85
N CYS A 24 -16.99 19.73 -16.42
CA CYS A 24 -18.38 19.30 -16.38
C CYS A 24 -19.19 20.05 -15.34
N LEU A 25 -18.66 20.29 -14.14
CA LEU A 25 -19.34 21.07 -13.09
C LEU A 25 -19.56 22.54 -13.49
N SER A 26 -18.71 23.08 -14.38
CA SER A 26 -18.85 24.45 -14.89
C SER A 26 -19.98 24.64 -15.92
N LYS A 27 -20.64 23.56 -16.37
CA LYS A 27 -21.71 23.66 -17.37
C LYS A 27 -22.92 24.44 -16.80
N PRO A 28 -23.56 25.30 -17.61
CA PRO A 28 -24.56 26.23 -17.10
C PRO A 28 -25.83 25.54 -16.62
N THR A 29 -26.28 24.48 -17.29
CA THR A 29 -27.50 23.75 -16.92
C THR A 29 -27.20 22.43 -16.20
N GLN A 30 -28.17 21.94 -15.42
CA GLN A 30 -28.03 20.64 -14.74
C GLN A 30 -27.93 19.49 -15.75
N GLU A 31 -28.71 19.54 -16.83
CA GLU A 31 -28.68 18.52 -17.88
C GLU A 31 -27.31 18.42 -18.54
N GLU A 32 -26.67 19.54 -18.85
CA GLU A 32 -25.31 19.55 -19.39
C GLU A 32 -24.28 19.04 -18.36
N ARG A 33 -24.45 19.35 -17.07
CA ARG A 33 -23.58 18.81 -16.00
C ARG A 33 -23.69 17.29 -15.91
N ASP A 34 -24.91 16.76 -15.97
CA ASP A 34 -25.19 15.32 -15.85
C ASP A 34 -24.76 14.54 -17.10
N THR A 35 -24.79 15.15 -18.29
CA THR A 35 -24.43 14.48 -19.55
C THR A 35 -22.96 14.63 -19.89
N CYS A 36 -22.30 15.70 -19.44
CA CYS A 36 -20.90 15.99 -19.73
C CYS A 36 -19.92 14.83 -19.43
N PRO A 37 -20.01 14.10 -18.30
CA PRO A 37 -19.05 13.02 -18.02
C PRO A 37 -19.32 11.74 -18.81
N CYS A 38 -20.38 11.66 -19.63
CA CYS A 38 -20.80 10.44 -20.31
C CYS A 38 -20.02 10.17 -21.60
N PHE A 39 -18.69 10.05 -21.48
CA PHE A 39 -17.79 9.62 -22.54
C PHE A 39 -16.73 8.66 -21.99
N LYS A 40 -16.14 7.84 -22.86
CA LYS A 40 -15.29 6.72 -22.46
C LYS A 40 -14.07 7.18 -21.67
N GLU A 41 -13.40 8.23 -22.13
CA GLU A 41 -12.16 8.73 -21.53
C GLU A 41 -12.40 9.28 -20.11
N PHE A 42 -13.59 9.81 -19.80
CA PHE A 42 -13.94 10.19 -18.44
C PHE A 42 -14.00 8.96 -17.53
N PHE A 43 -14.72 7.91 -17.94
CA PHE A 43 -14.83 6.67 -17.16
C PHE A 43 -13.46 6.01 -16.96
N ASP A 44 -12.67 5.90 -18.02
CA ASP A 44 -11.32 5.32 -17.97
C ASP A 44 -10.41 6.11 -17.02
N SER A 45 -10.58 7.44 -16.93
CA SER A 45 -9.80 8.28 -16.02
C SER A 45 -10.11 8.03 -14.53
N ILE A 46 -11.30 7.51 -14.18
CA ILE A 46 -11.61 7.12 -12.80
C ILE A 46 -10.68 5.97 -12.38
N SER A 47 -10.61 4.91 -13.18
CA SER A 47 -9.75 3.74 -12.89
C SER A 47 -8.26 4.08 -13.06
N GLY A 48 -7.93 4.98 -13.99
CA GLY A 48 -6.58 5.50 -14.14
C GLY A 48 -6.11 6.26 -12.89
N CYS A 49 -6.95 7.15 -12.36
CA CYS A 49 -6.63 7.90 -11.14
C CYS A 49 -6.56 6.98 -9.92
N GLU A 50 -7.43 5.99 -9.81
CA GLU A 50 -7.35 4.95 -8.78
C GLU A 50 -6.00 4.24 -8.77
N ASN A 51 -5.50 3.85 -9.93
CA ASN A 51 -4.19 3.22 -10.05
C ASN A 51 -3.05 4.15 -9.63
N GLU A 52 -3.10 5.43 -9.97
CA GLU A 52 -2.11 6.41 -9.53
C GLU A 52 -2.15 6.59 -8.01
N ILE A 53 -3.35 6.67 -7.41
CA ILE A 53 -3.50 6.76 -5.96
C ILE A 53 -2.91 5.52 -5.29
N ARG A 54 -3.27 4.31 -5.75
CA ARG A 54 -2.70 3.04 -5.24
C ARG A 54 -1.18 3.00 -5.33
N LEU A 55 -0.61 3.43 -6.46
CA LEU A 55 0.85 3.49 -6.64
C LEU A 55 1.51 4.50 -5.71
N CYS A 56 0.89 5.66 -5.51
CA CYS A 56 1.41 6.71 -4.65
C CYS A 56 1.32 6.34 -3.17
N THR A 57 0.19 5.78 -2.71
CA THR A 57 -0.06 5.46 -1.30
C THR A 57 0.41 4.07 -0.93
N GLN A 58 0.65 3.20 -1.91
CA GLN A 58 0.86 1.76 -1.73
C GLN A 58 -0.27 1.14 -0.90
N SER A 59 -1.52 1.59 -1.11
CA SER A 59 -2.68 1.17 -0.32
C SER A 59 -3.95 1.06 -1.17
N SER A 60 -4.83 0.14 -0.77
CA SER A 60 -6.17 -0.04 -1.33
C SER A 60 -7.26 0.75 -0.59
N THR A 61 -6.89 1.55 0.42
CA THR A 61 -7.84 2.27 1.30
C THR A 61 -8.84 3.13 0.53
N ASP A 62 -8.44 3.71 -0.60
CA ASP A 62 -9.30 4.59 -1.41
C ASP A 62 -10.13 3.85 -2.48
N ASP A 63 -9.91 2.56 -2.70
CA ASP A 63 -10.59 1.76 -3.75
C ASP A 63 -12.12 1.91 -3.66
N GLY A 64 -12.68 1.88 -2.45
CA GLY A 64 -14.12 2.02 -2.23
C GLY A 64 -14.70 3.34 -2.78
N THR A 65 -13.93 4.44 -2.66
CA THR A 65 -14.33 5.74 -3.21
C THR A 65 -14.38 5.71 -4.74
N PHE A 66 -13.39 5.08 -5.38
CA PHE A 66 -13.34 4.96 -6.83
C PHE A 66 -14.42 4.01 -7.37
N GLU A 67 -14.72 2.92 -6.66
CA GLU A 67 -15.85 2.05 -7.00
C GLU A 67 -17.19 2.78 -6.94
N ASP A 68 -17.40 3.65 -5.97
CA ASP A 68 -18.62 4.45 -5.87
C ASP A 68 -18.70 5.51 -6.99
N LEU A 69 -17.58 6.10 -7.40
CA LEU A 69 -17.52 6.97 -8.59
C LEU A 69 -17.89 6.21 -9.87
N LYS A 70 -17.38 4.99 -10.07
CA LYS A 70 -17.75 4.13 -11.22
C LYS A 70 -19.23 3.80 -11.20
N LYS A 71 -19.80 3.42 -10.05
CA LYS A 71 -21.24 3.16 -9.91
C LYS A 71 -22.09 4.39 -10.24
N GLN A 72 -21.67 5.57 -9.78
CA GLN A 72 -22.37 6.81 -10.07
C GLN A 72 -22.33 7.16 -11.56
N TRP A 73 -21.17 6.93 -12.21
CA TRP A 73 -21.04 7.09 -13.64
C TRP A 73 -22.00 6.17 -14.39
N HIS A 74 -22.03 4.87 -14.06
CA HIS A 74 -22.95 3.90 -14.68
C HIS A 74 -24.42 4.30 -14.52
N ALA A 75 -24.82 4.65 -13.30
CA ALA A 75 -26.18 5.09 -13.00
C ALA A 75 -26.62 6.32 -13.83
N THR A 76 -25.68 7.18 -14.18
CA THR A 76 -25.95 8.42 -14.93
C THR A 76 -25.85 8.20 -16.45
N CYS A 77 -24.88 7.42 -16.90
CA CYS A 77 -24.43 7.42 -18.29
C CYS A 77 -24.81 6.18 -19.09
N ASP A 78 -25.11 5.03 -18.48
CA ASP A 78 -25.40 3.79 -19.22
C ASP A 78 -26.56 3.94 -20.22
N SER A 79 -27.57 4.73 -19.86
CA SER A 79 -28.71 5.02 -20.76
C SER A 79 -28.41 6.04 -21.86
N ARG A 80 -27.23 6.66 -21.84
CA ARG A 80 -26.83 7.83 -22.66
C ARG A 80 -25.66 7.52 -23.59
N VAL A 81 -24.97 6.40 -23.39
CA VAL A 81 -23.80 6.00 -24.17
C VAL A 81 -24.13 4.80 -25.05
N THR A 82 -23.41 4.67 -26.16
CA THR A 82 -23.54 3.55 -27.10
C THR A 82 -22.29 2.69 -27.22
N PHE A 83 -21.21 3.11 -26.55
CA PHE A 83 -19.96 2.35 -26.48
C PHE A 83 -20.02 1.32 -25.35
N GLU A 84 -19.26 0.24 -25.52
CA GLU A 84 -19.06 -0.73 -24.46
C GLU A 84 -18.11 -0.18 -23.39
N VAL A 85 -18.53 -0.27 -22.14
CA VAL A 85 -17.76 0.19 -20.99
C VAL A 85 -17.04 -1.03 -20.41
N THR A 86 -15.71 -1.00 -20.44
CA THR A 86 -14.87 -2.02 -19.83
C THR A 86 -14.04 -1.37 -18.73
N THR A 87 -14.04 -1.95 -17.54
CA THR A 87 -13.24 -1.46 -16.41
C THR A 87 -11.79 -1.91 -16.61
N PRO A 88 -10.84 -0.97 -16.75
CA PRO A 88 -9.42 -1.31 -16.78
C PRO A 88 -9.00 -2.06 -15.51
N PRO A 89 -8.07 -3.02 -15.59
CA PRO A 89 -7.58 -3.72 -14.41
C PRO A 89 -6.85 -2.75 -13.46
N LEU A 90 -6.98 -3.01 -12.17
CA LEU A 90 -6.24 -2.28 -11.14
C LEU A 90 -4.82 -2.84 -10.98
N THR A 91 -3.90 -1.96 -10.62
CA THR A 91 -2.54 -2.31 -10.27
C THR A 91 -2.52 -3.12 -8.97
N SER A 92 -1.99 -4.34 -9.05
CA SER A 92 -1.74 -5.17 -7.87
C SER A 92 -0.63 -4.57 -7.02
N LEU A 93 -0.87 -4.44 -5.71
CA LEU A 93 0.15 -4.04 -4.75
C LEU A 93 0.89 -5.28 -4.25
N THR A 94 2.22 -5.23 -4.19
CA THR A 94 3.05 -6.31 -3.64
C THR A 94 3.15 -6.27 -2.12
N ALA A 95 2.88 -5.12 -1.52
CA ALA A 95 2.80 -4.87 -0.10
C ALA A 95 1.86 -3.68 0.13
N GLU A 96 1.21 -3.62 1.29
CA GLU A 96 0.24 -2.59 1.62
C GLU A 96 0.73 -1.73 2.78
N PHE A 97 0.81 -0.42 2.56
CA PHE A 97 1.15 0.55 3.58
C PHE A 97 0.02 0.69 4.60
N THR A 98 0.32 0.45 5.88
CA THR A 98 -0.63 0.57 6.99
C THR A 98 -0.07 1.54 8.05
N PRO A 99 -0.33 2.85 7.92
CA PRO A 99 0.30 3.85 8.78
C PRO A 99 -0.03 3.68 10.27
N GLU A 100 -1.20 3.12 10.62
CA GLU A 100 -1.58 2.89 12.01
C GLU A 100 -0.65 1.87 12.70
N ALA A 101 -0.15 0.88 11.96
CA ALA A 101 0.75 -0.13 12.49
C ALA A 101 2.19 0.39 12.69
N CYS A 102 2.59 1.41 11.93
CA CYS A 102 4.00 1.79 11.82
C CYS A 102 4.61 2.39 13.07
N SER A 103 3.84 3.12 13.87
CA SER A 103 4.33 3.65 15.15
C SER A 103 4.66 2.53 16.15
N SER A 104 3.78 1.53 16.24
CA SER A 104 3.99 0.36 17.08
C SER A 104 5.15 -0.50 16.58
N ILE A 105 5.24 -0.73 15.26
CA ILE A 105 6.34 -1.48 14.66
C ILE A 105 7.68 -0.76 14.86
N ALA A 106 7.74 0.57 14.71
CA ALA A 106 8.97 1.34 14.96
C ALA A 106 9.45 1.19 16.42
N THR A 107 8.53 1.16 17.38
CA THR A 107 8.87 0.90 18.79
C THR A 107 9.44 -0.51 18.97
N ILE A 108 8.83 -1.51 18.34
CA ILE A 108 9.31 -2.90 18.35
C ILE A 108 10.70 -3.02 17.71
N CYS A 109 10.94 -2.34 16.59
CA CYS A 109 12.25 -2.26 15.95
C CYS A 109 13.33 -1.71 16.88
N LEU A 110 13.04 -0.62 17.59
CA LEU A 110 13.98 -0.03 18.56
C LEU A 110 14.28 -0.99 19.71
N GLN A 111 13.27 -1.68 20.24
CA GLN A 111 13.46 -2.70 21.28
C GLN A 111 14.30 -3.88 20.79
N GLY A 112 14.08 -4.34 19.56
CA GLY A 112 14.87 -5.40 18.95
C GLY A 112 16.33 -4.99 18.75
N ALA A 113 16.57 -3.76 18.26
CA ALA A 113 17.91 -3.22 18.09
C ALA A 113 18.66 -3.08 19.43
N ASP A 114 17.99 -2.56 20.47
CA ASP A 114 18.56 -2.44 21.81
C ASP A 114 18.92 -3.82 22.39
N SER A 115 18.00 -4.78 22.30
CA SER A 115 18.23 -6.15 22.77
C SER A 115 19.40 -6.82 22.04
N MET A 116 19.52 -6.60 20.73
CA MET A 116 20.63 -7.10 19.93
C MET A 116 21.97 -6.45 20.31
N SER A 117 21.96 -5.13 20.61
CA SER A 117 23.15 -4.41 21.10
C SER A 117 23.62 -4.97 22.45
N GLN A 118 22.69 -5.23 23.37
CA GLN A 118 23.01 -5.84 24.66
C GLN A 118 23.64 -7.24 24.49
N CYS A 119 23.18 -8.04 23.53
CA CYS A 119 23.81 -9.31 23.20
C CYS A 119 25.25 -9.13 22.72
N SER A 120 25.52 -8.12 21.88
CA SER A 120 26.85 -7.80 21.38
C SER A 120 27.81 -7.37 22.50
N GLU A 121 27.35 -6.51 23.41
CA GLU A 121 28.19 -5.98 24.49
C GLU A 121 28.50 -7.00 25.60
N SER A 122 27.60 -7.95 25.82
CA SER A 122 27.69 -8.92 26.92
C SER A 122 28.33 -10.25 26.53
N SER A 123 28.64 -10.47 25.26
CA SER A 123 28.99 -11.79 24.73
C SER A 123 30.33 -11.82 23.98
N SER A 124 31.06 -12.93 24.13
CA SER A 124 32.03 -13.37 23.11
C SER A 124 31.29 -13.75 21.81
N ASP A 125 31.97 -13.74 20.66
CA ASP A 125 31.38 -14.12 19.35
C ASP A 125 30.60 -15.45 19.42
N THR A 126 31.08 -16.42 20.19
CA THR A 126 30.43 -17.73 20.38
C THR A 126 29.18 -17.70 21.25
N THR A 127 29.01 -16.73 22.14
CA THR A 127 27.82 -16.59 23.01
C THR A 127 26.80 -15.61 22.44
N PHE A 128 27.20 -14.75 21.51
CA PHE A 128 26.33 -13.78 20.86
C PHE A 128 25.12 -14.45 20.20
N LEU A 129 25.35 -15.50 19.39
CA LEU A 129 24.27 -16.18 18.69
C LEU A 129 23.24 -16.80 19.65
N SER A 130 23.69 -17.31 20.80
CA SER A 130 22.77 -17.88 21.81
C SER A 130 21.90 -16.82 22.49
N CYS A 131 22.40 -15.58 22.59
CA CYS A 131 21.64 -14.43 23.07
C CYS A 131 20.71 -13.88 21.96
N ALA A 132 21.24 -13.62 20.76
CA ALA A 132 20.48 -13.08 19.63
C ALA A 132 19.33 -14.00 19.18
N CYS A 133 19.49 -15.31 19.36
CA CYS A 133 18.48 -16.31 19.02
C CYS A 133 17.45 -16.59 20.13
N GLN A 134 17.41 -15.79 21.20
CA GLN A 134 16.32 -15.89 22.18
C GLN A 134 14.96 -15.61 21.49
N PRO A 135 13.88 -16.35 21.82
CA PRO A 135 12.57 -16.18 21.20
C PRO A 135 12.05 -14.74 21.24
N GLU A 136 12.29 -14.03 22.34
CA GLU A 136 11.85 -12.64 22.51
C GLU A 136 12.56 -11.72 21.50
N ILE A 137 13.87 -11.87 21.31
CA ILE A 137 14.66 -11.05 20.38
C ILE A 137 14.31 -11.38 18.93
N THR A 138 14.23 -12.66 18.59
CA THR A 138 13.85 -13.12 17.25
C THR A 138 12.43 -12.69 16.88
N SER A 139 11.49 -12.67 17.82
CA SER A 139 10.15 -12.11 17.58
C SER A 139 10.19 -10.61 17.26
N LEU A 140 10.96 -9.81 18.01
CA LEU A 140 11.09 -8.37 17.77
C LEU A 140 11.75 -8.09 16.40
N VAL A 141 12.79 -8.86 16.06
CA VAL A 141 13.50 -8.76 14.78
C VAL A 141 12.60 -9.16 13.61
N SER A 142 11.81 -10.21 13.75
CA SER A 142 10.84 -10.63 12.74
C SER A 142 9.80 -9.56 12.47
N VAL A 143 9.17 -9.01 13.51
CA VAL A 143 8.19 -7.91 13.34
C VAL A 143 8.85 -6.71 12.67
N CYS A 144 10.07 -6.36 13.07
CA CYS A 144 10.76 -5.23 12.47
C CYS A 144 11.08 -5.43 10.99
N GLN A 145 11.68 -6.56 10.63
CA GLN A 145 12.22 -6.81 9.28
C GLN A 145 11.19 -7.41 8.31
N TYR A 146 10.16 -8.07 8.82
CA TYR A 146 9.08 -8.58 7.99
C TYR A 146 7.91 -7.60 7.97
N ASP A 147 7.23 -7.42 9.12
CA ASP A 147 6.03 -6.59 9.17
C ASP A 147 6.35 -5.12 8.89
N GLY A 148 7.49 -4.61 9.36
CA GLY A 148 7.93 -3.24 9.07
C GLY A 148 8.22 -3.00 7.59
N ASN A 149 8.86 -3.95 6.90
CA ASN A 149 9.11 -3.83 5.47
C ASN A 149 7.81 -3.83 4.67
N VAL A 150 6.88 -4.75 4.98
CA VAL A 150 5.57 -4.83 4.30
C VAL A 150 4.72 -3.60 4.61
N SER A 151 4.56 -3.27 5.88
CA SER A 151 3.53 -2.36 6.38
C SER A 151 3.95 -0.88 6.35
N CYS A 152 5.26 -0.61 6.41
CA CYS A 152 5.79 0.75 6.63
C CYS A 152 6.73 1.23 5.54
N VAL A 153 7.40 0.30 4.87
CA VAL A 153 8.29 0.60 3.73
C VAL A 153 7.64 0.15 2.42
N SER A 154 6.49 -0.54 2.46
CA SER A 154 5.78 -1.06 1.28
C SER A 154 6.65 -1.93 0.39
N THR A 155 7.58 -2.67 0.99
CA THR A 155 8.51 -3.55 0.30
C THR A 155 8.14 -5.00 0.60
N ALA A 156 8.21 -5.87 -0.41
CA ALA A 156 8.03 -7.30 -0.19
C ALA A 156 9.08 -7.82 0.81
N ALA A 157 8.62 -8.54 1.84
CA ALA A 157 9.49 -9.19 2.80
C ALA A 157 9.50 -10.72 2.60
N SER A 158 10.63 -11.35 2.91
CA SER A 158 10.75 -12.79 2.98
C SER A 158 11.27 -13.19 4.36
N SER A 159 10.85 -14.36 4.84
CA SER A 159 11.34 -14.90 6.10
C SER A 159 12.85 -15.18 6.03
N GLU A 160 13.36 -15.58 4.86
CA GLU A 160 14.79 -15.77 4.58
C GLU A 160 15.62 -14.50 4.72
N GLY A 161 15.01 -13.32 4.53
CA GLY A 161 15.67 -12.03 4.73
C GLY A 161 15.80 -11.61 6.20
N ILE A 162 15.18 -12.34 7.13
CA ILE A 162 15.19 -12.02 8.56
C ILE A 162 16.53 -12.42 9.18
N TYR A 163 17.14 -11.51 9.94
CA TYR A 163 18.39 -11.77 10.64
C TYR A 163 18.28 -13.01 11.56
N GLY A 164 19.22 -13.93 11.37
CA GLY A 164 19.28 -15.17 12.14
C GLY A 164 18.24 -16.22 11.73
N TYR A 165 17.48 -16.02 10.63
CA TYR A 165 16.46 -16.98 10.18
C TYR A 165 17.01 -18.41 10.04
N GLU A 166 18.16 -18.57 9.36
CA GLU A 166 18.80 -19.87 9.16
C GLU A 166 19.59 -20.37 10.38
N ALA A 167 19.99 -19.47 11.28
CA ALA A 167 20.90 -19.77 12.39
C ALA A 167 20.16 -20.03 13.71
N CYS A 168 19.00 -19.41 13.91
CA CYS A 168 18.24 -19.45 15.14
C CYS A 168 17.14 -20.51 15.09
N LYS A 169 17.22 -21.49 16.00
CA LYS A 169 16.20 -22.55 16.14
C LYS A 169 14.80 -22.00 16.46
N ALA A 170 14.70 -20.80 17.04
CA ALA A 170 13.43 -20.15 17.31
C ALA A 170 12.56 -20.00 16.04
N TYR A 171 13.17 -19.74 14.88
CA TYR A 171 12.44 -19.66 13.60
C TYR A 171 12.10 -21.04 13.00
N ALA A 172 12.88 -22.07 13.30
CA ALA A 172 12.60 -23.44 12.87
C ALA A 172 11.37 -24.07 13.56
N ALA A 173 10.94 -23.52 14.70
CA ALA A 173 9.72 -23.97 15.37
C ALA A 173 8.42 -23.47 14.69
N VAL A 174 8.50 -22.39 13.90
CA VAL A 174 7.35 -21.75 13.25
C VAL A 174 7.04 -22.36 11.88
N SER A 175 8.00 -23.04 11.24
CA SER A 175 7.85 -23.64 9.91
C SER A 175 7.22 -25.05 9.89
N THR A 176 6.70 -25.54 11.02
CA THR A 176 6.11 -26.90 11.14
C THR A 176 4.64 -26.94 11.57
N SER A 177 3.95 -25.80 11.52
CA SER A 177 2.50 -25.68 11.79
C SER A 177 1.75 -25.07 10.62
#